data_AF-A0A938YUK6-F1
#
_entry.id   AF-A0A938YUK6-F1
#
_cell.length_a   1.000
_cell.length_b   1.000
_cell.length_c   1.000
_cell.angle_alpha   90.00
_cell.angle_beta   90.00
_cell.angle_gamma   90.00
#
_symmetry.space_group_name_H-M   'P 1'
#
loop_
_entity.id
_entity.type
_entity.pdbx_description
1 polymer ?
#
loop_
_entity_poly.entity_id
_entity_poly.type
_entity_poly.pdbx_seq_one_letter_code
_entity_poly.pdbx_strand_id
1 'polypeptide(L)'
;MVLSVSTIAAANWWLNSSGSTPEFFVGVEFAYSGNVNDVKALVDKAKDYTNLFVIGSIEISFNQTALNESCDYVVDSGLYLIVFITDSETYSYDVFDWGAEAKQKYGDMFLGVYRYDEPGGHQLDLGPSILVDNAENYTDMADKFSSYLNILISYHKNYSDTVITADYGLYWFDYKAGYTAVLTEFGWNHSRPLHTGLCRGAAEAYNRDWGAIVTWTYNNTPFIYSREELYSDLKLAYNNGAKYAVVFNYPVTGSYGILTEDHFGALKDFWNYVNSNPQEHGVIQGEVAYVLPKDYGFGFRHAEDKIWGLWEADELSQKVWDDVNTLLDQYGSRLDIVYDDPEVMGAVKNRYDKLFFWNETIA
;
A
#
# COMPACT_ATOMS: atom_id res chain seq x y z
N MET A 1 -32.04 30.10 -1.05
CA MET A 1 -32.06 28.68 -0.67
C MET A 1 -31.24 27.95 -1.73
N VAL A 2 -29.91 27.94 -1.53
CA VAL A 2 -28.97 27.27 -2.45
C VAL A 2 -28.70 25.92 -1.80
N LEU A 3 -29.57 24.95 -2.08
CA LEU A 3 -29.24 23.55 -1.84
C LEU A 3 -28.19 23.19 -2.89
N SER A 4 -27.00 22.90 -2.38
CA SER A 4 -25.77 22.62 -3.08
C SER A 4 -25.96 21.56 -4.18
N VAL A 5 -25.54 21.89 -5.40
CA VAL A 5 -25.45 20.93 -6.52
C VAL A 5 -24.54 19.74 -6.16
N SER A 6 -23.59 19.92 -5.23
CA SER A 6 -22.67 18.88 -4.73
C SER A 6 -23.37 17.78 -3.90
N THR A 7 -24.40 18.08 -3.12
CA THR A 7 -25.15 17.02 -2.39
C THR A 7 -26.02 16.18 -3.32
N ILE A 8 -26.51 16.75 -4.42
CA ILE A 8 -27.31 16.03 -5.43
C ILE A 8 -26.40 15.14 -6.29
N ALA A 9 -25.17 15.56 -6.60
CA ALA A 9 -24.20 14.74 -7.31
C ALA A 9 -23.72 13.53 -6.47
N ALA A 10 -23.42 13.75 -5.18
CA ALA A 10 -23.03 12.67 -4.27
C ALA A 10 -24.16 11.64 -4.07
N ALA A 11 -25.40 12.10 -3.88
CA ALA A 11 -26.56 11.22 -3.74
C ALA A 11 -26.88 10.44 -5.04
N ASN A 12 -26.71 11.06 -6.22
CA ASN A 12 -26.95 10.38 -7.49
C ASN A 12 -25.88 9.35 -7.87
N TRP A 13 -24.63 9.48 -7.39
CA TRP A 13 -23.64 8.42 -7.53
C TRP A 13 -23.97 7.26 -6.58
N TRP A 14 -24.28 7.56 -5.32
CA TRP A 14 -24.66 6.57 -4.30
C TRP A 14 -25.93 5.77 -4.63
N LEU A 15 -26.92 6.39 -5.29
CA LEU A 15 -28.16 5.72 -5.69
C LEU A 15 -28.01 4.93 -7.01
N ASN A 16 -26.94 5.13 -7.78
CA ASN A 16 -26.68 4.41 -9.03
C ASN A 16 -25.53 3.39 -8.92
N SER A 17 -24.81 3.32 -7.80
CA SER A 17 -23.70 2.37 -7.58
C SER A 17 -24.13 1.03 -6.96
N SER A 18 -25.43 0.76 -6.85
CA SER A 18 -25.94 -0.55 -6.42
C SER A 18 -25.69 -1.60 -7.52
N GLY A 19 -24.44 -2.02 -7.69
CA GLY A 19 -24.03 -3.08 -8.61
C GLY A 19 -22.53 -3.23 -8.90
N SER A 20 -21.66 -2.27 -8.56
CA SER A 20 -20.21 -2.39 -8.85
C SER A 20 -19.32 -1.76 -7.78
N THR A 21 -18.33 -2.50 -7.31
CA THR A 21 -17.24 -2.03 -6.44
C THR A 21 -16.53 -0.81 -7.04
N PRO A 22 -16.22 0.24 -6.25
CA PRO A 22 -15.47 1.40 -6.72
C PRO A 22 -14.14 1.02 -7.36
N GLU A 23 -13.75 1.78 -8.38
CA GLU A 23 -12.46 1.63 -9.07
C GLU A 23 -11.28 2.13 -8.22
N PHE A 24 -11.55 3.08 -7.30
CA PHE A 24 -10.55 3.71 -6.44
C PHE A 24 -11.04 3.86 -5.00
N PHE A 25 -10.14 3.65 -4.05
CA PHE A 25 -10.37 3.77 -2.62
C PHE A 25 -9.45 4.80 -1.98
N VAL A 26 -10.03 5.71 -1.23
CA VAL A 26 -9.31 6.68 -0.39
C VAL A 26 -9.81 6.58 1.04
N GLY A 27 -8.88 6.53 1.98
CA GLY A 27 -9.20 6.28 3.38
C GLY A 27 -8.16 6.75 4.36
N VAL A 28 -8.49 6.52 5.63
CA VAL A 28 -7.57 6.67 6.76
C VAL A 28 -7.41 5.32 7.43
N GLU A 29 -6.22 5.08 7.95
CA GLU A 29 -5.97 3.96 8.84
C GLU A 29 -6.10 4.40 10.29
N PHE A 30 -6.74 3.59 11.13
CA PHE A 30 -6.77 3.75 12.57
C PHE A 30 -5.82 2.74 13.20
N ALA A 31 -4.59 3.15 13.50
CA ALA A 31 -3.54 2.26 14.02
C ALA A 31 -3.19 2.53 15.50
N TYR A 32 -4.05 3.24 16.24
CA TYR A 32 -3.82 3.60 17.65
C TYR A 32 -5.02 3.22 18.52
N SER A 33 -4.82 2.98 19.83
CA SER A 33 -5.89 2.79 20.83
C SER A 33 -6.77 1.53 20.63
N GLY A 34 -7.19 0.93 21.74
CA GLY A 34 -8.16 -0.17 21.81
C GLY A 34 -9.60 0.29 22.07
N ASN A 35 -9.90 1.58 21.90
CA ASN A 35 -11.21 2.15 22.22
C ASN A 35 -12.07 2.35 20.97
N VAL A 36 -13.20 1.64 20.91
CA VAL A 36 -14.18 1.73 19.82
C VAL A 36 -14.72 3.15 19.62
N ASN A 37 -14.84 3.96 20.68
CA ASN A 37 -15.33 5.33 20.53
C ASN A 37 -14.35 6.23 19.75
N ASP A 38 -13.05 5.94 19.82
CA ASP A 38 -12.04 6.67 19.06
C ASP A 38 -12.13 6.30 17.57
N VAL A 39 -12.42 5.03 17.26
CA VAL A 39 -12.72 4.56 15.89
C VAL A 39 -13.92 5.33 15.34
N LYS A 40 -15.04 5.33 16.08
CA LYS A 40 -16.28 6.02 15.68
C LYS A 40 -16.06 7.50 15.46
N ALA A 41 -15.29 8.15 16.34
CA ALA A 41 -14.96 9.56 16.20
C ALA A 41 -14.16 9.86 14.93
N LEU A 42 -13.19 9.01 14.57
CA LEU A 42 -12.42 9.17 13.33
C LEU A 42 -13.28 8.88 12.08
N VAL A 43 -14.15 7.87 12.13
CA VAL A 43 -15.13 7.59 11.06
C VAL A 43 -16.03 8.80 10.84
N ASP A 44 -16.65 9.33 11.90
CA ASP A 44 -17.50 10.52 11.83
C ASP A 44 -16.76 11.74 11.29
N LYS A 45 -15.47 11.85 11.60
CA LYS A 45 -14.64 12.93 11.08
C LYS A 45 -14.41 12.81 9.57
N ALA A 46 -14.17 11.60 9.04
CA ALA A 46 -13.65 11.38 7.69
C ALA A 46 -14.70 10.95 6.64
N LYS A 47 -15.79 10.30 7.04
CA LYS A 47 -16.71 9.55 6.15
C LYS A 47 -17.33 10.34 4.99
N ASP A 48 -17.43 11.67 5.11
CA ASP A 48 -18.02 12.52 4.05
C ASP A 48 -17.05 12.79 2.89
N TYR A 49 -15.78 12.40 3.02
CA TYR A 49 -14.72 12.64 2.03
C TYR A 49 -13.74 11.47 1.92
N THR A 50 -14.16 10.28 2.34
CA THR A 50 -13.46 9.01 2.13
C THR A 50 -14.48 7.93 1.76
N ASN A 51 -14.01 6.83 1.20
CA ASN A 51 -14.84 5.63 0.97
C ASN A 51 -14.21 4.36 1.58
N LEU A 52 -13.03 4.45 2.17
CA LEU A 52 -12.32 3.36 2.84
C LEU A 52 -11.97 3.74 4.27
N PHE A 53 -11.99 2.75 5.16
CA PHE A 53 -11.44 2.81 6.50
C PHE A 53 -10.60 1.56 6.76
N VAL A 54 -9.38 1.73 7.25
CA VAL A 54 -8.50 0.61 7.63
C VAL A 54 -8.43 0.53 9.15
N ILE A 55 -8.79 -0.62 9.73
CA ILE A 55 -8.59 -0.88 11.17
C ILE A 55 -7.20 -1.48 11.33
N GLY A 56 -6.20 -0.64 11.61
CA GLY A 56 -4.81 -1.01 11.86
C GLY A 56 -4.49 -1.38 13.32
N SER A 57 -5.35 -0.98 14.26
CA SER A 57 -5.09 -1.13 15.69
C SER A 57 -5.15 -2.61 16.13
N ILE A 58 -4.00 -3.13 16.55
CA ILE A 58 -3.89 -4.47 17.15
C ILE A 58 -4.79 -4.61 18.39
N GLU A 59 -4.93 -3.55 19.19
CA GLU A 59 -5.69 -3.54 20.43
C GLU A 59 -7.20 -3.70 20.16
N ILE A 60 -7.70 -3.08 19.08
CA ILE A 60 -9.07 -3.32 18.60
C ILE A 60 -9.18 -4.76 18.09
N SER A 61 -8.22 -5.21 17.27
CA SER A 61 -8.27 -6.54 16.66
C SER A 61 -8.25 -7.68 17.69
N PHE A 62 -7.54 -7.55 18.82
CA PHE A 62 -7.46 -8.62 19.82
C PHE A 62 -8.76 -8.85 20.61
N ASN A 63 -9.69 -7.89 20.56
CA ASN A 63 -10.99 -7.99 21.22
C ASN A 63 -12.09 -8.15 20.17
N GLN A 64 -12.56 -9.39 19.98
CA GLN A 64 -13.58 -9.72 18.97
C GLN A 64 -14.83 -8.83 19.05
N THR A 65 -15.29 -8.49 20.26
CA THR A 65 -16.44 -7.62 20.45
C THR A 65 -16.14 -6.20 19.98
N ALA A 66 -14.98 -5.65 20.35
CA ALA A 66 -14.57 -4.30 19.93
C ALA A 66 -14.33 -4.22 18.41
N LEU A 67 -13.72 -5.26 17.83
CA LEU A 67 -13.51 -5.38 16.40
C LEU A 67 -14.86 -5.44 15.67
N ASN A 68 -15.77 -6.31 16.08
CA ASN A 68 -17.10 -6.40 15.47
C ASN A 68 -17.87 -5.08 15.55
N GLU A 69 -17.88 -4.43 16.72
CA GLU A 69 -18.56 -3.13 16.88
C GLU A 69 -17.95 -2.03 16.01
N SER A 70 -16.62 -2.04 15.85
CA SER A 70 -15.90 -1.11 14.98
C SER A 70 -16.23 -1.35 13.50
N CYS A 71 -16.17 -2.61 13.05
CA CYS A 71 -16.50 -3.00 11.68
C CYS A 71 -17.96 -2.68 11.33
N ASP A 72 -18.90 -3.00 12.23
CA ASP A 72 -20.32 -2.66 12.07
C ASP A 72 -20.49 -1.17 11.86
N TYR A 73 -19.86 -0.34 12.70
CA TYR A 73 -19.99 1.11 12.59
C TYR A 73 -19.38 1.68 11.30
N VAL A 74 -18.24 1.16 10.86
CA VAL A 74 -17.60 1.55 9.59
C VAL A 74 -18.53 1.24 8.41
N VAL A 75 -19.06 0.01 8.34
CA VAL A 75 -19.93 -0.43 7.25
C VAL A 75 -21.29 0.27 7.28
N ASP A 76 -21.90 0.45 8.46
CA ASP A 76 -23.13 1.21 8.65
C ASP A 76 -22.97 2.69 8.27
N SER A 77 -21.74 3.21 8.36
CA SER A 77 -21.39 4.55 7.89
C SER A 77 -21.13 4.63 6.38
N GLY A 78 -21.26 3.51 5.66
CA GLY A 78 -21.11 3.43 4.21
C GLY A 78 -19.67 3.33 3.72
N LEU A 79 -18.71 2.99 4.60
CA LEU A 79 -17.29 2.86 4.25
C LEU A 79 -16.92 1.40 4.02
N TYR A 80 -16.08 1.17 3.01
CA TYR A 80 -15.39 -0.09 2.82
C TYR A 80 -14.35 -0.29 3.93
N LEU A 81 -14.06 -1.56 4.23
CA LEU A 81 -13.23 -1.94 5.37
C LEU A 81 -12.09 -2.87 4.97
N ILE A 82 -10.90 -2.58 5.49
CA ILE A 82 -9.76 -3.50 5.57
C ILE A 82 -9.36 -3.63 7.04
N VAL A 83 -8.97 -4.83 7.47
CA VAL A 83 -8.57 -5.09 8.86
C VAL A 83 -7.15 -5.63 8.92
N PHE A 84 -6.32 -5.01 9.75
CA PHE A 84 -5.00 -5.52 10.09
C PHE A 84 -5.11 -6.74 11.00
N ILE A 85 -4.48 -7.84 10.56
CA ILE A 85 -4.38 -9.08 11.32
C ILE A 85 -2.91 -9.43 11.48
N THR A 86 -2.48 -9.62 12.73
CA THR A 86 -1.11 -10.03 13.06
C THR A 86 -1.01 -11.55 13.22
N ASP A 87 -0.06 -12.05 14.01
CA ASP A 87 0.07 -13.45 14.34
C ASP A 87 -1.22 -14.01 14.97
N SER A 88 -1.78 -15.06 14.34
CA SER A 88 -2.99 -15.74 14.78
C SER A 88 -2.91 -16.28 16.21
N GLU A 89 -1.72 -16.59 16.73
CA GLU A 89 -1.55 -17.12 18.09
C GLU A 89 -1.79 -16.05 19.17
N THR A 90 -1.86 -14.77 18.80
CA THR A 90 -2.09 -13.66 19.74
C THR A 90 -3.57 -13.41 20.04
N TYR A 91 -4.48 -14.01 19.27
CA TYR A 91 -5.92 -13.79 19.40
C TYR A 91 -6.55 -14.74 20.42
N SER A 92 -7.54 -14.24 21.17
CA SER A 92 -8.34 -15.04 22.12
C SER A 92 -9.46 -15.84 21.45
N TYR A 93 -9.58 -15.73 20.13
CA TYR A 93 -10.57 -16.35 19.26
C TYR A 93 -9.90 -16.75 17.94
N ASP A 94 -10.54 -17.62 17.15
CA ASP A 94 -10.00 -18.00 15.85
C ASP A 94 -10.18 -16.86 14.84
N VAL A 95 -9.07 -16.23 14.47
CA VAL A 95 -9.06 -15.06 13.57
C VAL A 95 -9.38 -15.43 12.11
N PHE A 96 -9.19 -16.70 11.72
CA PHE A 96 -9.52 -17.17 10.38
C PHE A 96 -11.02 -17.44 10.26
N ASP A 97 -11.63 -18.07 11.27
CA ASP A 97 -13.09 -18.21 11.36
C ASP A 97 -13.76 -16.83 11.39
N TRP A 98 -13.23 -15.90 12.21
CA TRP A 98 -13.73 -14.52 12.23
C TRP A 98 -13.66 -13.85 10.85
N GLY A 99 -12.56 -14.03 10.10
CA GLY A 99 -12.41 -13.46 8.76
C GLY A 99 -13.43 -14.02 7.76
N ALA A 100 -13.74 -15.32 7.83
CA ALA A 100 -14.79 -15.94 7.03
C ALA A 100 -16.18 -15.43 7.40
N GLU A 101 -16.47 -15.29 8.69
CA GLU A 101 -17.71 -14.69 9.19
C GLU A 101 -17.86 -13.23 8.77
N ALA A 102 -16.78 -12.44 8.86
CA ALA A 102 -16.74 -11.05 8.42
C ALA A 102 -17.03 -10.93 6.92
N LYS A 103 -16.42 -11.77 6.08
CA LYS A 103 -16.74 -11.80 4.65
C LYS A 103 -18.21 -12.14 4.39
N GLN A 104 -18.77 -13.11 5.11
CA GLN A 104 -20.19 -13.47 4.98
C GLN A 104 -21.11 -12.33 5.43
N LYS A 105 -20.76 -11.64 6.52
CA LYS A 105 -21.58 -10.58 7.12
C LYS A 105 -21.56 -9.28 6.31
N TYR A 106 -20.38 -8.83 5.90
CA TYR A 106 -20.18 -7.52 5.26
C TYR A 106 -20.12 -7.59 3.73
N GLY A 107 -19.98 -8.78 3.15
CA GLY A 107 -19.99 -8.98 1.70
C GLY A 107 -18.88 -8.21 0.99
N ASP A 108 -19.26 -7.35 0.05
CA ASP A 108 -18.32 -6.54 -0.74
C ASP A 108 -17.75 -5.35 0.04
N MET A 109 -18.37 -4.97 1.16
CA MET A 109 -17.87 -3.89 2.02
C MET A 109 -16.62 -4.32 2.79
N PHE A 110 -16.44 -5.62 3.05
CA PHE A 110 -15.18 -6.16 3.55
C PHE A 110 -14.24 -6.46 2.37
N LEU A 111 -13.30 -5.54 2.14
CA LEU A 111 -12.37 -5.62 1.02
C LEU A 111 -11.31 -6.69 1.27
N GLY A 112 -10.82 -6.82 2.50
CA GLY A 112 -9.91 -7.89 2.86
C GLY A 112 -9.05 -7.61 4.09
N VAL A 113 -7.88 -8.26 4.10
CA VAL A 113 -6.98 -8.31 5.25
C VAL A 113 -5.68 -7.58 4.94
N TYR A 114 -5.25 -6.71 5.85
CA TYR A 114 -3.88 -6.23 5.91
C TYR A 114 -3.08 -7.20 6.79
N ARG A 115 -2.12 -7.91 6.21
CA ARG A 115 -1.32 -8.93 6.89
C ARG A 115 0.16 -8.64 6.75
N TYR A 116 0.87 -8.78 7.88
CA TYR A 116 2.34 -8.74 8.00
C TYR A 116 2.93 -7.42 7.50
N ASP A 117 3.10 -6.50 8.44
CA ASP A 117 3.56 -5.13 8.18
C ASP A 117 5.02 -5.09 7.70
N GLU A 118 5.29 -4.27 6.67
CA GLU A 118 6.63 -3.93 6.17
C GLU A 118 7.58 -5.15 5.94
N PRO A 119 7.16 -6.25 5.29
CA PRO A 119 8.00 -7.46 5.21
C PRO A 119 9.36 -7.23 4.55
N GLY A 120 9.37 -6.54 3.42
CA GLY A 120 10.56 -6.19 2.65
C GLY A 120 11.44 -5.18 3.37
N GLY A 121 10.83 -4.14 3.91
CA GLY A 121 11.50 -3.16 4.75
C GLY A 121 12.22 -3.76 5.95
N HIS A 122 11.50 -4.55 6.76
CA HIS A 122 12.10 -5.27 7.87
C HIS A 122 13.25 -6.17 7.43
N GLN A 123 13.11 -6.87 6.30
CA GLN A 123 14.17 -7.71 5.77
C GLN A 123 15.43 -6.93 5.39
N LEU A 124 15.29 -5.77 4.74
CA LEU A 124 16.42 -4.90 4.38
C LEU A 124 17.15 -4.34 5.62
N ASP A 125 16.39 -4.06 6.68
CA ASP A 125 16.89 -3.37 7.87
C ASP A 125 17.35 -4.30 9.00
N LEU A 126 17.19 -5.61 8.81
CA LEU A 126 17.37 -6.58 9.88
C LEU A 126 16.49 -6.24 11.09
N GLY A 127 15.25 -5.84 10.79
CA GLY A 127 14.25 -5.42 11.75
C GLY A 127 13.75 -6.56 12.65
N PRO A 128 12.88 -6.25 13.62
CA PRO A 128 12.38 -7.24 14.58
C PRO A 128 11.59 -8.37 13.93
N SER A 129 11.04 -8.13 12.74
CA SER A 129 10.20 -9.07 11.99
C SER A 129 10.90 -9.59 10.72
N ILE A 130 12.21 -9.82 10.72
CA ILE A 130 12.85 -10.47 9.58
C ILE A 130 12.33 -11.90 9.37
N LEU A 131 12.18 -12.28 8.10
CA LEU A 131 11.77 -13.63 7.73
C LEU A 131 12.95 -14.57 7.52
N VAL A 132 14.04 -14.05 6.96
CA VAL A 132 15.21 -14.86 6.61
C VAL A 132 16.47 -14.16 7.11
N ASP A 133 17.14 -14.78 8.08
CA ASP A 133 18.36 -14.28 8.68
C ASP A 133 19.64 -14.90 8.07
N ASN A 134 19.48 -15.91 7.21
CA ASN A 134 20.56 -16.57 6.50
C ASN A 134 20.13 -17.15 5.14
N ALA A 135 21.00 -16.99 4.15
CA ALA A 135 20.86 -17.57 2.82
C ALA A 135 22.22 -17.80 2.17
N GLU A 136 22.32 -18.79 1.29
CA GLU A 136 23.57 -19.15 0.61
C GLU A 136 23.94 -18.17 -0.51
N ASN A 137 22.93 -17.60 -1.16
CA ASN A 137 23.03 -16.66 -2.28
C ASN A 137 21.68 -15.95 -2.49
N TYR A 138 21.61 -15.06 -3.47
CA TYR A 138 20.40 -14.26 -3.75
C TYR A 138 19.19 -15.12 -4.14
N THR A 139 19.38 -16.21 -4.90
CA THR A 139 18.28 -17.11 -5.28
C THR A 139 17.71 -17.83 -4.07
N ASP A 140 18.57 -18.43 -3.21
CA ASP A 140 18.12 -19.06 -1.96
C ASP A 140 17.39 -18.07 -1.04
N MET A 141 17.87 -16.82 -0.99
CA MET A 141 17.21 -15.76 -0.22
C MET A 141 15.82 -15.41 -0.77
N ALA A 142 15.71 -15.15 -2.07
CA ALA A 142 14.46 -14.81 -2.73
C ALA A 142 13.41 -15.92 -2.58
N ASP A 143 13.83 -17.18 -2.73
CA ASP A 143 12.98 -18.35 -2.60
C ASP A 143 12.49 -18.54 -1.16
N LYS A 144 13.38 -18.44 -0.16
CA LYS A 144 13.00 -18.52 1.26
C LYS A 144 12.06 -17.38 1.66
N PHE A 145 12.40 -16.15 1.33
CA PHE A 145 11.60 -14.97 1.67
C PHE A 145 10.18 -15.09 1.11
N SER A 146 10.07 -15.34 -0.20
CA SER A 146 8.76 -15.45 -0.87
C SER A 146 7.95 -16.64 -0.34
N SER A 147 8.59 -17.76 -0.05
CA SER A 147 7.93 -18.96 0.47
C SER A 147 7.42 -18.77 1.91
N TYR A 148 8.23 -18.18 2.80
CA TYR A 148 7.84 -17.94 4.17
C TYR A 148 6.72 -16.91 4.24
N LEU A 149 6.82 -15.84 3.46
CA LEU A 149 5.78 -14.83 3.36
C LEU A 149 4.48 -15.43 2.80
N ASN A 150 4.55 -16.30 1.77
CA ASN A 150 3.39 -17.01 1.22
C ASN A 150 2.67 -17.84 2.29
N ILE A 151 3.42 -18.60 3.11
CA ILE A 151 2.85 -19.42 4.19
C ILE A 151 2.02 -18.54 5.14
N LEU A 152 2.58 -17.40 5.56
CA LEU A 152 1.95 -16.48 6.51
C LEU A 152 0.65 -15.85 6.00
N ILE A 153 0.54 -15.64 4.67
CA ILE A 153 -0.64 -14.99 4.08
C ILE A 153 -1.67 -15.97 3.50
N SER A 154 -1.26 -17.21 3.22
CA SER A 154 -2.07 -18.19 2.48
C SER A 154 -3.42 -18.49 3.13
N TYR A 155 -3.48 -18.54 4.46
CA TYR A 155 -4.70 -18.83 5.20
C TYR A 155 -5.79 -17.77 5.00
N HIS A 156 -5.41 -16.49 4.86
CA HIS A 156 -6.36 -15.40 4.65
C HIS A 156 -7.02 -15.46 3.27
N LYS A 157 -6.36 -16.10 2.29
CA LYS A 157 -6.89 -16.30 0.93
C LYS A 157 -8.05 -17.29 0.87
N ASN A 158 -8.32 -18.03 1.95
CA ASN A 158 -9.45 -18.96 2.01
C ASN A 158 -10.80 -18.23 2.11
N TYR A 159 -10.81 -16.98 2.57
CA TYR A 159 -12.03 -16.19 2.75
C TYR A 159 -11.97 -14.78 2.18
N SER A 160 -10.79 -14.31 1.78
CA SER A 160 -10.61 -12.98 1.18
C SER A 160 -9.83 -13.08 -0.11
N ASP A 161 -10.39 -12.52 -1.19
CA ASP A 161 -9.66 -12.35 -2.45
C ASP A 161 -8.60 -11.24 -2.35
N THR A 162 -8.68 -10.39 -1.31
CA THR A 162 -7.69 -9.33 -1.07
C THR A 162 -6.90 -9.63 0.19
N VAL A 163 -5.58 -9.77 0.02
CA VAL A 163 -4.61 -9.72 1.11
C VAL A 163 -3.58 -8.67 0.75
N ILE A 164 -3.42 -7.68 1.62
CA ILE A 164 -2.56 -6.52 1.41
C ILE A 164 -1.48 -6.41 2.47
N THR A 165 -0.44 -5.66 2.15
CA THR A 165 0.51 -5.12 3.13
C THR A 165 0.91 -3.69 2.74
N ALA A 166 1.50 -2.95 3.67
CA ALA A 166 2.28 -1.76 3.36
C ALA A 166 3.77 -2.11 3.39
N ASP A 167 4.55 -1.48 2.51
CA ASP A 167 5.99 -1.70 2.48
C ASP A 167 6.74 -0.49 1.91
N TYR A 168 8.03 -0.41 2.24
CA TYR A 168 8.99 0.52 1.69
C TYR A 168 10.12 -0.16 0.90
N GLY A 169 10.10 -1.48 0.69
CA GLY A 169 11.10 -2.16 -0.12
C GLY A 169 10.65 -3.51 -0.64
N LEU A 170 11.43 -4.08 -1.57
CA LEU A 170 11.27 -5.47 -2.04
C LEU A 170 9.87 -5.86 -2.60
N TYR A 171 9.07 -4.89 -3.04
CA TYR A 171 7.70 -5.08 -3.56
C TYR A 171 7.51 -6.25 -4.53
N TRP A 172 8.49 -6.50 -5.40
CA TRP A 172 8.46 -7.62 -6.34
C TRP A 172 8.24 -8.97 -5.64
N PHE A 173 8.91 -9.15 -4.50
CA PHE A 173 8.88 -10.38 -3.74
C PHE A 173 7.63 -10.51 -2.87
N ASP A 174 6.97 -9.40 -2.51
CA ASP A 174 5.64 -9.42 -1.90
C ASP A 174 4.60 -9.97 -2.88
N TYR A 175 4.60 -9.47 -4.12
CA TYR A 175 3.71 -9.98 -5.16
C TYR A 175 4.04 -11.43 -5.54
N LYS A 176 5.32 -11.80 -5.55
CA LYS A 176 5.76 -13.20 -5.75
C LYS A 176 5.28 -14.13 -4.62
N ALA A 177 5.31 -13.67 -3.37
CA ALA A 177 4.71 -14.37 -2.23
C ALA A 177 3.18 -14.46 -2.35
N GLY A 178 2.58 -13.57 -3.14
CA GLY A 178 1.20 -13.66 -3.58
C GLY A 178 0.28 -12.66 -2.89
N TYR A 179 0.78 -11.54 -2.39
CA TYR A 179 -0.10 -10.40 -2.06
C TYR A 179 -0.91 -10.00 -3.30
N THR A 180 -2.14 -9.55 -3.07
CA THR A 180 -3.03 -9.10 -4.15
C THR A 180 -3.00 -7.60 -4.33
N ALA A 181 -2.57 -6.87 -3.30
CA ALA A 181 -2.14 -5.49 -3.41
C ALA A 181 -1.03 -5.19 -2.40
N VAL A 182 -0.13 -4.27 -2.75
CA VAL A 182 0.85 -3.71 -1.82
C VAL A 182 0.68 -2.20 -1.80
N LEU A 183 0.70 -1.61 -0.61
CA LEU A 183 0.65 -0.17 -0.40
C LEU A 183 2.09 0.34 -0.27
N THR A 184 2.59 1.02 -1.29
CA THR A 184 3.90 1.66 -1.20
C THR A 184 3.87 2.78 -0.16
N GLU A 185 4.85 2.79 0.72
CA GLU A 185 4.94 3.80 1.77
C GLU A 185 5.52 5.11 1.27
N PHE A 186 4.65 6.11 1.26
CA PHE A 186 5.02 7.50 1.06
C PHE A 186 5.35 8.11 2.42
N GLY A 187 6.55 7.79 2.89
CA GLY A 187 7.11 8.28 4.15
C GLY A 187 8.57 8.70 3.99
N TRP A 188 9.13 9.22 5.08
CA TRP A 188 10.53 9.66 5.18
C TRP A 188 10.98 10.50 3.98
N ASN A 189 12.26 10.40 3.62
CA ASN A 189 12.84 11.05 2.44
C ASN A 189 12.88 10.12 1.21
N HIS A 190 11.99 9.13 1.13
CA HIS A 190 11.93 8.23 -0.02
C HIS A 190 11.49 8.96 -1.29
N SER A 191 12.05 8.58 -2.43
CA SER A 191 11.67 9.14 -3.73
C SER A 191 10.32 8.58 -4.17
N ARG A 192 9.28 9.41 -4.21
CA ARG A 192 7.92 8.97 -4.59
C ARG A 192 7.86 8.35 -5.99
N PRO A 193 8.48 8.94 -7.03
CA PRO A 193 8.53 8.32 -8.36
C PRO A 193 9.25 6.96 -8.37
N LEU A 194 10.34 6.81 -7.62
CA LEU A 194 11.10 5.56 -7.52
C LEU A 194 10.24 4.44 -6.91
N HIS A 195 9.65 4.69 -5.74
CA HIS A 195 8.83 3.69 -5.05
C HIS A 195 7.53 3.39 -5.82
N THR A 196 6.95 4.40 -6.49
CA THR A 196 5.85 4.17 -7.44
C THR A 196 6.26 3.21 -8.56
N GLY A 197 7.41 3.44 -9.19
CA GLY A 197 7.91 2.60 -10.29
C GLY A 197 8.26 1.18 -9.85
N LEU A 198 8.83 1.00 -8.65
CA LEU A 198 9.09 -0.32 -8.08
C LEU A 198 7.80 -1.09 -7.77
N CYS A 199 6.85 -0.45 -7.08
CA CYS A 199 5.61 -1.10 -6.65
C CYS A 199 4.65 -1.36 -7.82
N ARG A 200 4.38 -0.35 -8.66
CA ARG A 200 3.53 -0.50 -9.84
C ARG A 200 4.12 -1.49 -10.83
N GLY A 201 5.43 -1.42 -11.09
CA GLY A 201 6.13 -2.36 -11.98
C GLY A 201 5.95 -3.81 -11.55
N ALA A 202 6.06 -4.09 -10.26
CA ALA A 202 5.80 -5.40 -9.69
C ALA A 202 4.31 -5.80 -9.79
N ALA A 203 3.40 -4.94 -9.37
CA ALA A 203 1.96 -5.20 -9.41
C ALA A 203 1.49 -5.59 -10.81
N GLU A 204 1.92 -4.84 -11.82
CA GLU A 204 1.55 -5.04 -13.22
C GLU A 204 2.17 -6.31 -13.81
N ALA A 205 3.40 -6.66 -13.45
CA ALA A 205 4.03 -7.91 -13.87
C ALA A 205 3.25 -9.14 -13.36
N TYR A 206 2.66 -9.05 -12.16
CA TYR A 206 1.84 -10.11 -11.56
C TYR A 206 0.33 -9.93 -11.81
N ASN A 207 -0.09 -8.92 -12.58
CA ASN A 207 -1.50 -8.58 -12.83
C ASN A 207 -2.30 -8.43 -11.52
N ARG A 208 -1.78 -7.59 -10.63
CA ARG A 208 -2.31 -7.28 -9.30
C ARG A 208 -2.53 -5.79 -9.12
N ASP A 209 -3.28 -5.45 -8.09
CA ASP A 209 -3.50 -4.05 -7.72
C ASP A 209 -2.30 -3.52 -6.93
N TRP A 210 -2.16 -2.20 -6.84
CA TRP A 210 -1.23 -1.54 -5.91
C TRP A 210 -1.90 -0.31 -5.30
N GLY A 211 -1.30 0.24 -4.26
CA GLY A 211 -1.75 1.49 -3.67
C GLY A 211 -0.61 2.26 -3.02
N ALA A 212 -0.93 3.37 -2.37
CA ALA A 212 0.00 4.10 -1.53
C ALA A 212 -0.58 4.27 -0.12
N ILE A 213 0.30 4.22 0.87
CA ILE A 213 -0.01 4.69 2.22
C ILE A 213 0.96 5.81 2.60
N VAL A 214 0.41 6.97 2.95
CA VAL A 214 1.22 8.11 3.41
C VAL A 214 1.48 7.93 4.90
N THR A 215 2.75 7.78 5.27
CA THR A 215 3.20 7.44 6.62
C THR A 215 4.14 8.49 7.20
N TRP A 216 4.81 8.17 8.30
CA TRP A 216 5.74 9.06 9.00
C TRP A 216 6.82 9.62 8.08
N THR A 217 7.05 10.91 8.22
CA THR A 217 8.14 11.65 7.58
C THR A 217 9.11 12.20 8.61
N TYR A 218 8.59 12.63 9.77
CA TYR A 218 9.35 13.23 10.84
C TYR A 218 9.25 12.41 12.12
N ASN A 219 10.33 12.36 12.90
CA ASN A 219 10.33 11.74 14.23
C ASN A 219 9.67 12.61 15.32
N ASN A 220 9.13 13.77 14.94
CA ASN A 220 8.44 14.71 15.82
C ASN A 220 7.22 15.30 15.10
N THR A 221 6.27 15.84 15.86
CA THR A 221 5.11 16.58 15.34
C THR A 221 5.54 17.60 14.28
N PRO A 222 4.89 17.66 13.09
CA PRO A 222 3.60 17.02 12.74
C PRO A 222 3.61 15.52 12.36
N PHE A 223 4.74 14.81 12.46
CA PHE A 223 4.95 13.39 12.09
C PHE A 223 4.74 13.08 10.60
N ILE A 224 3.63 13.53 10.02
CA ILE A 224 3.30 13.48 8.59
C ILE A 224 3.48 14.86 7.95
N TYR A 225 3.50 14.87 6.62
CA TYR A 225 3.64 16.03 5.75
C TYR A 225 2.63 17.15 5.97
N SER A 226 2.95 18.33 5.44
CA SER A 226 2.02 19.45 5.34
C SER A 226 0.77 19.09 4.51
N ARG A 227 -0.26 19.95 4.57
CA ARG A 227 -1.47 19.80 3.75
C ARG A 227 -1.16 19.64 2.26
N GLU A 228 -0.29 20.51 1.74
CA GLU A 228 0.04 20.59 0.31
C GLU A 228 0.79 19.35 -0.16
N GLU A 229 1.75 18.88 0.64
CA GLU A 229 2.54 17.68 0.38
C GLU A 229 1.65 16.42 0.46
N LEU A 230 0.80 16.29 1.49
CA LEU A 230 -0.15 15.18 1.60
C LEU A 230 -1.11 15.15 0.40
N TYR A 231 -1.67 16.29 0.00
CA TYR A 231 -2.52 16.38 -1.18
C TYR A 231 -1.77 15.95 -2.46
N SER A 232 -0.50 16.38 -2.60
CA SER A 232 0.34 16.03 -3.74
C SER A 232 0.62 14.52 -3.80
N ASP A 233 0.93 13.89 -2.67
CA ASP A 233 1.23 12.46 -2.58
C ASP A 233 0.00 11.60 -2.92
N LEU A 234 -1.17 11.96 -2.39
CA LEU A 234 -2.44 11.29 -2.72
C LEU A 234 -2.78 11.43 -4.21
N LYS A 235 -2.60 12.64 -4.78
CA LYS A 235 -2.82 12.91 -6.20
C LYS A 235 -1.83 12.16 -7.08
N LEU A 236 -0.57 12.06 -6.67
CA LEU A 236 0.46 11.30 -7.39
C LEU A 236 0.08 9.83 -7.49
N ALA A 237 -0.32 9.20 -6.38
CA ALA A 237 -0.75 7.81 -6.36
C ALA A 237 -1.94 7.59 -7.32
N TYR A 238 -2.97 8.42 -7.22
CA TYR A 238 -4.15 8.36 -8.09
C TYR A 238 -3.81 8.51 -9.57
N ASN A 239 -3.05 9.55 -9.92
CA ASN A 239 -2.67 9.78 -11.31
C ASN A 239 -1.80 8.64 -11.89
N ASN A 240 -1.09 7.88 -11.04
CA ASN A 240 -0.29 6.72 -11.45
C ASN A 240 -1.07 5.39 -11.45
N GLY A 241 -2.37 5.41 -11.13
CA GLY A 241 -3.24 4.25 -11.21
C GLY A 241 -3.28 3.40 -9.94
N ALA A 242 -2.87 3.95 -8.79
CA ALA A 242 -3.08 3.30 -7.51
C ALA A 242 -4.57 2.99 -7.31
N LYS A 243 -4.92 1.80 -6.82
CA LYS A 243 -6.28 1.43 -6.41
C LYS A 243 -6.62 1.95 -5.01
N TYR A 244 -5.61 2.12 -4.16
CA TYR A 244 -5.76 2.57 -2.77
C TYR A 244 -4.87 3.78 -2.50
N ALA A 245 -5.39 4.77 -1.78
CA ALA A 245 -4.62 5.84 -1.16
C ALA A 245 -5.05 5.99 0.31
N VAL A 246 -4.17 5.59 1.22
CA VAL A 246 -4.45 5.55 2.66
C VAL A 246 -3.56 6.54 3.39
N VAL A 247 -4.07 7.16 4.44
CA VAL A 247 -3.26 7.99 5.35
C VAL A 247 -3.11 7.26 6.68
N PHE A 248 -1.87 6.92 7.03
CA PHE A 248 -1.53 6.26 8.28
C PHE A 248 -1.81 7.18 9.47
N ASN A 249 -2.32 6.62 10.57
CA ASN A 249 -2.60 7.38 11.79
C ASN A 249 -2.10 6.64 13.02
N TYR A 250 -0.93 7.04 13.50
CA TYR A 250 -0.32 6.62 14.77
C TYR A 250 0.84 7.60 15.08
N PRO A 251 1.17 7.92 16.35
CA PRO A 251 0.52 7.49 17.59
C PRO A 251 -0.64 8.43 18.00
N VAL A 252 -1.20 8.23 19.20
CA VAL A 252 -2.14 9.17 19.80
C VAL A 252 -1.44 10.45 20.23
N THR A 253 -1.71 11.57 19.54
CA THR A 253 -1.18 12.89 19.94
C THR A 253 -2.28 13.94 20.16
N GLY A 254 -3.49 13.68 19.66
CA GLY A 254 -4.69 14.49 19.88
C GLY A 254 -5.97 13.65 19.71
N SER A 255 -7.10 14.33 19.50
CA SER A 255 -8.43 13.68 19.38
C SER A 255 -8.55 12.69 18.21
N TYR A 256 -7.68 12.81 17.20
CA TYR A 256 -7.69 11.99 15.99
C TYR A 256 -6.31 11.43 15.68
N GLY A 257 -5.54 11.03 16.70
CA GLY A 257 -4.19 10.48 16.51
C GLY A 257 -3.17 11.56 16.17
N ILE A 258 -2.49 11.44 15.02
CA ILE A 258 -1.59 12.45 14.45
C ILE A 258 -2.29 13.38 13.43
N LEU A 259 -3.54 13.07 13.05
CA LEU A 259 -4.23 13.85 12.03
C LEU A 259 -4.76 15.19 12.59
N THR A 260 -4.44 16.26 11.87
CA THR A 260 -4.86 17.64 12.16
C THR A 260 -5.96 18.08 11.20
N GLU A 261 -6.59 19.23 11.46
CA GLU A 261 -7.56 19.82 10.52
C GLU A 261 -6.97 20.10 9.13
N ASP A 262 -5.66 20.38 9.05
CA ASP A 262 -4.98 20.58 7.78
C ASP A 262 -4.91 19.27 6.98
N HIS A 263 -4.58 18.15 7.63
CA HIS A 263 -4.57 16.83 6.99
C HIS A 263 -5.98 16.41 6.53
N PHE A 264 -7.00 16.65 7.34
CA PHE A 264 -8.39 16.38 6.96
C PHE A 264 -8.85 17.25 5.79
N GLY A 265 -8.39 18.49 5.70
CA GLY A 265 -8.71 19.29 4.54
C GLY A 265 -7.93 18.88 3.29
N ALA A 266 -6.70 18.35 3.39
CA ALA A 266 -6.01 17.74 2.25
C ALA A 266 -6.82 16.56 1.68
N LEU A 267 -7.35 15.69 2.55
CA LEU A 267 -8.25 14.60 2.17
C LEU A 267 -9.52 15.11 1.48
N LYS A 268 -10.15 16.19 1.99
CA LYS A 268 -11.31 16.82 1.34
C LYS A 268 -11.00 17.36 -0.05
N ASP A 269 -9.87 18.06 -0.19
CA ASP A 269 -9.44 18.63 -1.46
C ASP A 269 -9.15 17.51 -2.47
N PHE A 270 -8.51 16.43 -2.03
CA PHE A 270 -8.23 15.26 -2.84
C PHE A 270 -9.52 14.51 -3.22
N TRP A 271 -10.45 14.32 -2.29
CA TRP A 271 -11.77 13.75 -2.57
C TRP A 271 -12.53 14.54 -3.63
N ASN A 272 -12.53 15.87 -3.52
CA ASN A 272 -13.12 16.73 -4.55
C ASN A 272 -12.42 16.59 -5.90
N TYR A 273 -11.10 16.46 -5.90
CA TYR A 273 -10.31 16.24 -7.11
C TYR A 273 -10.69 14.94 -7.81
N VAL A 274 -10.68 13.79 -7.13
CA VAL A 274 -10.98 12.49 -7.76
C VAL A 274 -12.41 12.42 -8.29
N ASN A 275 -13.37 13.03 -7.58
CA ASN A 275 -14.77 13.08 -8.04
C ASN A 275 -14.98 14.03 -9.23
N SER A 276 -14.17 15.09 -9.33
CA SER A 276 -14.27 16.05 -10.43
C SER A 276 -13.42 15.65 -11.64
N ASN A 277 -12.48 14.71 -11.46
CA ASN A 277 -11.51 14.31 -12.47
C ASN A 277 -11.33 12.78 -12.54
N PRO A 278 -12.42 11.99 -12.68
CA PRO A 278 -12.33 10.53 -12.73
C PRO A 278 -11.41 10.03 -13.86
N GLN A 279 -11.30 10.77 -14.96
CA GLN A 279 -10.44 10.45 -16.10
C GLN A 279 -8.94 10.58 -15.83
N GLU A 280 -8.54 11.21 -14.72
CA GLU A 280 -7.13 11.36 -14.35
C GLU A 280 -6.59 10.12 -13.62
N HIS A 281 -7.46 9.19 -13.20
CA HIS A 281 -7.03 7.94 -12.58
C HIS A 281 -6.18 7.13 -13.57
N GLY A 282 -4.94 6.83 -13.20
CA GLY A 282 -4.04 6.05 -14.07
C GLY A 282 -3.64 6.74 -15.38
N VAL A 283 -3.78 8.06 -15.47
CA VAL A 283 -3.35 8.84 -16.66
C VAL A 283 -1.83 8.77 -16.89
N ILE A 284 -1.05 8.52 -15.83
CA ILE A 284 0.39 8.27 -15.89
C ILE A 284 0.63 6.77 -15.77
N GLN A 285 1.12 6.16 -16.85
CA GLN A 285 1.45 4.74 -16.91
C GLN A 285 2.96 4.53 -17.07
N GLY A 286 3.44 3.34 -16.74
CA GLY A 286 4.80 2.92 -17.05
C GLY A 286 4.98 2.74 -18.55
N GLU A 287 5.69 3.66 -19.19
CA GLU A 287 6.03 3.61 -20.64
C GLU A 287 7.30 2.78 -20.87
N VAL A 288 8.24 2.86 -19.94
CA VAL A 288 9.54 2.19 -20.00
C VAL A 288 9.84 1.46 -18.69
N ALA A 289 10.68 0.44 -18.75
CA ALA A 289 11.10 -0.27 -17.55
C ALA A 289 12.62 -0.50 -17.49
N TYR A 290 13.17 -0.36 -16.29
CA TYR A 290 14.50 -0.85 -15.95
C TYR A 290 14.40 -2.27 -15.39
N VAL A 291 15.13 -3.21 -15.98
CA VAL A 291 15.05 -4.64 -15.67
C VAL A 291 16.24 -5.05 -14.82
N LEU A 292 15.97 -5.41 -13.56
CA LEU A 292 16.93 -5.92 -12.58
C LEU A 292 17.20 -7.42 -12.78
N PRO A 293 18.34 -7.95 -12.28
CA PRO A 293 18.52 -9.40 -12.19
C PRO A 293 17.44 -10.03 -11.31
N LYS A 294 16.91 -11.19 -11.71
CA LYS A 294 15.77 -11.90 -11.09
C LYS A 294 15.68 -11.87 -9.56
N ASP A 295 16.80 -12.06 -8.87
CA ASP A 295 16.83 -12.26 -7.42
C ASP A 295 17.52 -11.10 -6.67
N TYR A 296 17.70 -9.96 -7.33
CA TYR A 296 18.48 -8.82 -6.80
C TYR A 296 17.64 -7.94 -5.86
N GLY A 297 17.55 -8.31 -4.59
CA GLY A 297 16.81 -7.60 -3.54
C GLY A 297 17.51 -6.33 -3.03
N PHE A 298 17.84 -5.40 -3.92
CA PHE A 298 18.51 -4.14 -3.57
C PHE A 298 17.56 -3.13 -2.91
N GLY A 299 18.00 -2.45 -1.85
CA GLY A 299 17.14 -1.58 -1.04
C GLY A 299 16.77 -0.23 -1.64
N PHE A 300 17.50 0.27 -2.65
CA PHE A 300 17.20 1.52 -3.37
C PHE A 300 17.13 2.80 -2.50
N ARG A 301 17.86 2.88 -1.39
CA ARG A 301 17.98 4.14 -0.60
C ARG A 301 19.20 4.96 -0.97
N HIS A 302 20.27 4.31 -1.39
CA HIS A 302 21.50 4.91 -1.94
C HIS A 302 22.30 3.84 -2.71
N ALA A 303 23.38 4.24 -3.37
CA ALA A 303 24.18 3.35 -4.22
C ALA A 303 24.85 2.18 -3.45
N GLU A 304 25.19 2.40 -2.19
CA GLU A 304 25.81 1.42 -1.28
C GLU A 304 24.78 0.71 -0.38
N ASP A 305 23.50 0.78 -0.70
CA ASP A 305 22.47 0.12 0.08
C ASP A 305 22.66 -1.41 0.06
N LYS A 306 22.10 -2.08 1.06
CA LYS A 306 22.22 -3.52 1.19
C LYS A 306 21.39 -4.26 0.16
N ILE A 307 21.84 -5.47 -0.12
CA ILE A 307 21.11 -6.47 -0.89
C ILE A 307 20.52 -7.47 0.12
N TRP A 308 19.20 -7.57 0.16
CA TRP A 308 18.42 -8.41 1.08
C TRP A 308 18.66 -8.15 2.58
N GLY A 309 19.35 -7.06 2.93
CA GLY A 309 19.84 -6.79 4.29
C GLY A 309 21.02 -7.66 4.73
N LEU A 310 21.32 -8.74 3.99
CA LEU A 310 22.34 -9.74 4.33
C LEU A 310 23.70 -9.49 3.67
N TRP A 311 23.72 -8.87 2.49
CA TRP A 311 24.94 -8.57 1.75
C TRP A 311 25.13 -7.06 1.60
N GLU A 312 26.38 -6.62 1.67
CA GLU A 312 26.77 -5.28 1.25
C GLU A 312 26.53 -5.11 -0.25
N ALA A 313 26.48 -3.85 -0.69
CA ALA A 313 26.45 -3.51 -2.11
C ALA A 313 27.59 -4.22 -2.88
N ASP A 314 27.27 -4.70 -4.08
CA ASP A 314 28.19 -5.39 -4.97
C ASP A 314 28.59 -4.50 -6.16
N GLU A 315 29.33 -5.05 -7.12
CA GLU A 315 29.80 -4.31 -8.30
C GLU A 315 28.64 -3.79 -9.19
N LEU A 316 27.44 -4.34 -9.03
CA LEU A 316 26.25 -3.95 -9.79
C LEU A 316 25.48 -2.79 -9.13
N SER A 317 25.56 -2.64 -7.81
CA SER A 317 24.71 -1.71 -7.04
C SER A 317 24.85 -0.26 -7.52
N GLN A 318 26.09 0.23 -7.69
CA GLN A 318 26.35 1.59 -8.15
C GLN A 318 25.76 1.84 -9.55
N LYS A 319 25.96 0.90 -10.47
CA LYS A 319 25.43 1.02 -11.83
C LYS A 319 23.90 1.04 -11.82
N VAL A 320 23.27 0.12 -11.10
CA VAL A 320 21.80 0.08 -10.97
C VAL A 320 21.26 1.39 -10.40
N TRP A 321 21.91 1.91 -9.36
CA TRP A 321 21.52 3.18 -8.76
C TRP A 321 21.63 4.35 -9.75
N ASP A 322 22.76 4.49 -10.44
CA ASP A 322 22.99 5.57 -11.39
C ASP A 322 22.05 5.48 -12.60
N ASP A 323 21.83 4.27 -13.09
CA ASP A 323 20.94 4.03 -14.23
C ASP A 323 19.50 4.40 -13.89
N VAL A 324 19.00 3.93 -12.73
CA VAL A 324 17.64 4.23 -12.29
C VAL A 324 17.46 5.72 -12.05
N ASN A 325 18.40 6.42 -11.41
CA ASN A 325 18.29 7.87 -11.21
C ASN A 325 18.31 8.64 -12.54
N THR A 326 19.17 8.24 -13.49
CA THR A 326 19.21 8.83 -14.83
C THR A 326 17.88 8.65 -15.56
N LEU A 327 17.29 7.45 -15.48
CA LEU A 327 16.00 7.16 -16.10
C LEU A 327 14.85 7.86 -15.38
N LEU A 328 14.90 8.02 -14.05
CA LEU A 328 13.92 8.81 -13.31
C LEU A 328 13.97 10.29 -13.69
N ASP A 329 15.15 10.86 -13.89
CA ASP A 329 15.30 12.24 -14.38
C ASP A 329 14.69 12.42 -15.78
N GLN A 330 14.79 11.39 -16.63
CA GLN A 330 14.30 11.42 -18.01
C GLN A 330 12.79 11.14 -18.12
N TYR A 331 12.28 10.15 -17.38
CA TYR A 331 10.93 9.60 -17.55
C TYR A 331 9.99 9.92 -16.39
N GLY A 332 10.52 10.28 -15.21
CA GLY A 332 9.74 10.51 -13.99
C GLY A 332 8.94 9.27 -13.62
N SER A 333 7.68 9.47 -13.20
CA SER A 333 6.75 8.38 -12.86
C SER A 333 6.29 7.53 -14.06
N ARG A 334 6.88 7.69 -15.25
CA ARG A 334 6.64 6.80 -16.40
C ARG A 334 7.69 5.68 -16.52
N LEU A 335 8.67 5.67 -15.61
CA LEU A 335 9.57 4.55 -15.41
C LEU A 335 8.96 3.57 -14.40
N ASP A 336 8.91 2.30 -14.78
CA ASP A 336 8.75 1.18 -13.83
C ASP A 336 10.08 0.45 -13.63
N ILE A 337 10.20 -0.26 -12.50
CA ILE A 337 11.35 -1.12 -12.22
C ILE A 337 10.82 -2.53 -12.02
N VAL A 338 11.38 -3.46 -12.80
CA VAL A 338 10.92 -4.85 -12.89
C VAL A 338 12.11 -5.79 -12.83
N TYR A 339 11.86 -7.09 -12.78
CA TYR A 339 12.91 -8.10 -12.67
C TYR A 339 12.95 -9.01 -13.90
N ASP A 340 14.14 -9.54 -14.19
CA ASP A 340 14.38 -10.57 -15.21
C ASP A 340 13.89 -11.95 -14.74
N ASP A 341 12.63 -12.01 -14.29
CA ASP A 341 12.00 -13.24 -13.82
C ASP A 341 11.30 -13.95 -15.00
N PRO A 342 11.77 -15.15 -15.39
CA PRO A 342 11.17 -15.91 -16.49
C PRO A 342 9.66 -16.18 -16.33
N GLU A 343 9.15 -16.21 -15.09
CA GLU A 343 7.74 -16.47 -14.81
C GLU A 343 6.81 -15.38 -15.37
N VAL A 344 7.25 -14.11 -15.35
CA VAL A 344 6.42 -12.95 -15.73
C VAL A 344 7.04 -12.11 -16.86
N MET A 345 8.25 -12.45 -17.32
CA MET A 345 8.95 -11.70 -18.37
C MET A 345 8.16 -11.60 -19.69
N GLY A 346 7.28 -12.58 -19.98
CA GLY A 346 6.35 -12.49 -21.11
C GLY A 346 5.37 -11.32 -20.98
N ALA A 347 4.81 -11.10 -19.78
CA ALA A 347 3.92 -9.98 -19.50
C ALA A 347 4.68 -8.65 -19.56
N VAL A 348 5.88 -8.60 -18.95
CA VAL A 348 6.76 -7.42 -18.97
C VAL A 348 7.08 -6.98 -20.40
N LYS A 349 7.52 -7.90 -21.27
CA LYS A 349 7.89 -7.59 -22.67
C LYS A 349 6.74 -7.06 -23.52
N ASN A 350 5.51 -7.44 -23.20
CA ASN A 350 4.34 -6.99 -23.95
C ASN A 350 3.80 -5.65 -23.45
N ARG A 351 4.26 -5.18 -22.28
CA ARG A 351 3.73 -3.99 -21.61
C ARG A 351 4.49 -2.73 -21.96
N TYR A 352 5.82 -2.77 -21.94
CA TYR A 352 6.64 -1.56 -22.03
C TYR A 352 7.14 -1.33 -23.47
N ASP A 353 7.19 -0.07 -23.88
CA ASP A 353 7.72 0.32 -25.19
C ASP A 353 9.23 0.10 -25.28
N LYS A 354 9.92 0.21 -24.14
CA LYS A 354 11.37 0.04 -24.03
C LYS A 354 11.74 -0.60 -22.70
N LEU A 355 12.64 -1.59 -22.78
CA LEU A 355 13.28 -2.22 -21.63
C LEU A 355 14.77 -1.83 -21.62
N PHE A 356 15.27 -1.48 -20.45
CA PHE A 356 16.69 -1.23 -20.20
C PHE A 356 17.19 -2.30 -19.25
N PHE A 357 18.08 -3.18 -19.71
CA PHE A 357 18.58 -4.26 -18.86
C PHE A 357 19.78 -3.81 -18.03
N TRP A 358 19.88 -4.34 -16.81
CA TRP A 358 20.96 -4.06 -15.87
C TRP A 358 22.37 -4.27 -16.43
N ASN A 359 22.53 -5.12 -17.45
CA ASN A 359 23.80 -5.43 -18.11
C ASN A 359 24.06 -4.62 -19.40
N GLU A 360 23.19 -3.65 -19.73
CA GLU A 360 23.33 -2.76 -20.88
C GLU A 360 23.84 -1.38 -20.46
N THR A 361 24.34 -0.60 -21.41
CA THR A 361 24.63 0.82 -21.21
C THR A 361 23.38 1.63 -21.57
N ILE A 362 22.85 2.40 -20.63
CA ILE A 362 21.80 3.37 -20.92
C ILE A 362 22.44 4.59 -21.62
N ALA A 363 21.79 5.10 -22.66
CA ALA A 363 22.30 6.17 -23.51
C ALA A 363 21.33 7.34 -23.58
#